data_AF-A0A3D9AV43-F1
#
_entry.id   AF-A0A3D9AV43-F1
#
_cell.length_a   1.000
_cell.length_b   1.000
_cell.length_c   1.000
_cell.angle_alpha   90.00
_cell.angle_beta   90.00
_cell.angle_gamma   90.00
#
_symmetry.space_group_name_H-M   'P 1'
#
loop_
_entity.id
_entity.type
_entity.pdbx_description
1 polymer ?
#
loop_
_entity_poly.entity_id
_entity_poly.type
_entity_poly.pdbx_seq_one_letter_code
_entity_poly.pdbx_strand_id
1 'polypeptide(L)'
;MTVELYSDKFGRKVWLDQSYGILRIDLQDLAPDFEYERSLTTTHLQSVAKALQVPQEKMFDQLVSMLKDRADCFDVFSEWLSENNISANYFSG
;
A
#
# COMPACT_ATOMS: atom_id res chain seq x y z
N MET A 1 -9.00 -8.23 -1.92
CA MET A 1 -8.43 -8.20 -3.28
C MET A 1 -7.00 -7.80 -3.10
N THR A 2 -6.08 -8.64 -3.56
CA THR A 2 -4.65 -8.48 -3.31
C THR A 2 -3.91 -8.40 -4.64
N VAL A 3 -2.98 -7.45 -4.76
CA VAL A 3 -2.18 -7.23 -5.97
C VAL A 3 -0.71 -7.00 -5.59
N GLU A 4 0.20 -7.63 -6.32
CA GLU A 4 1.64 -7.31 -6.26
C GLU A 4 1.86 -5.98 -6.99
N LEU A 5 2.32 -4.95 -6.27
CA LEU A 5 2.65 -3.65 -6.84
C LEU A 5 4.05 -3.65 -7.43
N TYR A 6 5.01 -4.30 -6.75
CA TYR A 6 6.41 -4.30 -7.13
C TYR A 6 7.09 -5.59 -6.67
N SER A 7 8.03 -6.09 -7.47
CA SER A 7 8.97 -7.13 -7.07
C SER A 7 10.32 -6.93 -7.76
N ASP A 8 11.40 -7.32 -7.10
CA ASP A 8 12.73 -7.33 -7.70
C ASP A 8 13.49 -8.64 -7.49
N LYS A 9 14.65 -8.73 -8.14
CA LYS A 9 15.53 -9.90 -8.10
C LYS A 9 16.24 -10.10 -6.76
N PHE A 10 16.17 -9.13 -5.84
CA PHE A 10 16.83 -9.18 -4.53
C PHE A 10 15.90 -9.70 -3.43
N GLY A 11 14.65 -10.01 -3.76
CA GLY A 11 13.68 -10.57 -2.82
C GLY A 11 12.71 -9.53 -2.25
N ARG A 12 12.83 -8.25 -2.66
CA ARG A 12 11.87 -7.23 -2.26
C ARG A 12 10.55 -7.42 -3.01
N LYS A 13 9.45 -7.33 -2.28
CA LYS A 13 8.08 -7.34 -2.80
C LYS A 13 7.23 -6.31 -2.08
N VAL A 14 6.31 -5.67 -2.81
CA VAL A 14 5.30 -4.80 -2.23
C VAL A 14 3.92 -5.24 -2.68
N TRP A 15 3.00 -5.41 -1.73
CA TRP A 15 1.64 -5.88 -1.96
C TRP A 15 0.63 -4.82 -1.51
N LEU A 16 -0.45 -4.66 -2.27
CA LEU A 16 -1.62 -3.89 -1.87
C LEU A 16 -2.80 -4.84 -1.70
N ASP A 17 -3.45 -4.80 -0.54
CA ASP A 17 -4.66 -5.56 -0.25
C ASP A 17 -5.81 -4.65 0.19
N GLN A 18 -7.01 -4.98 -0.27
CA GLN A 18 -8.25 -4.46 0.29
C GLN A 18 -9.19 -5.60 0.65
N SER A 19 -9.42 -5.79 1.95
CA SER A 19 -10.29 -6.84 2.48
C SER A 19 -11.00 -6.36 3.75
N TYR A 20 -12.23 -6.82 3.99
CA TYR A 20 -12.99 -6.55 5.22
C TYR A 20 -13.07 -5.07 5.67
N GLY A 21 -13.13 -4.12 4.72
CA GLY A 21 -13.17 -2.68 5.02
C GLY A 21 -11.81 -2.08 5.38
N ILE A 22 -10.73 -2.82 5.16
CA ILE A 22 -9.35 -2.45 5.43
C ILE A 22 -8.61 -2.31 4.10
N LEU A 23 -7.75 -1.29 4.02
CA LEU A 23 -6.74 -1.15 2.96
C LEU A 23 -5.37 -1.28 3.60
N ARG A 24 -4.54 -2.16 3.07
CA ARG A 24 -3.24 -2.54 3.61
C ARG A 24 -2.19 -2.52 2.50
N ILE A 25 -1.03 -1.93 2.77
CA ILE A 25 0.16 -2.11 1.95
C ILE A 25 1.23 -2.82 2.76
N ASP A 26 1.93 -3.78 2.16
CA ASP A 26 3.00 -4.53 2.79
C ASP A 26 4.27 -4.42 1.95
N LEU A 27 5.38 -4.08 2.58
CA LEU A 27 6.72 -4.19 2.01
C LEU A 27 7.41 -5.35 2.71
N GLN A 28 7.84 -6.32 1.93
CA GLN A 28 8.61 -7.47 2.39
C GLN A 28 9.96 -7.45 1.69
N ASP A 29 11.03 -7.53 2.46
CA ASP A 29 12.38 -7.79 1.96
C ASP A 29 12.73 -9.23 2.37
N LEU A 30 12.65 -10.17 1.43
CA LEU A 30 12.84 -11.60 1.65
C LEU A 30 14.17 -12.06 1.06
N ALA A 31 15.26 -11.45 1.53
CA ALA A 31 16.60 -11.89 1.16
C ALA A 31 16.93 -13.21 1.88
N PRO A 32 17.76 -14.11 1.30
CA PRO A 32 18.08 -15.41 1.91
C PRO A 32 18.65 -15.36 3.33
N ASP A 33 19.23 -14.22 3.71
CA ASP A 33 19.92 -13.94 4.97
C ASP A 33 19.19 -12.90 5.84
N PHE A 34 18.08 -12.33 5.36
CA PHE A 34 17.39 -11.23 6.02
C PHE A 34 15.90 -11.20 5.65
N GLU A 35 15.04 -11.23 6.67
CA GLU A 35 13.60 -11.03 6.54
C GLU A 35 13.25 -9.73 7.23
N TYR A 36 12.57 -8.84 6.50
CA TYR A 36 12.10 -7.56 7.01
C TYR A 36 10.73 -7.23 6.45
N GLU A 37 9.84 -6.77 7.31
CA GLU A 37 8.46 -6.44 6.95
C GLU A 37 8.10 -5.03 7.44
N ARG A 38 7.53 -4.22 6.54
CA ARG A 38 6.73 -3.06 6.93
C ARG A 38 5.31 -3.26 6.47
N SER A 39 4.37 -2.84 7.29
CA SER A 39 2.97 -2.82 6.93
C SER A 39 2.34 -1.50 7.30
N LEU A 40 1.46 -1.01 6.45
CA LEU A 40 0.66 0.17 6.72
C LEU A 40 -0.80 -0.11 6.39
N THR A 41 -1.68 0.15 7.36
CA THR A 41 -3.09 -0.25 7.31
C THR A 41 -4.02 0.92 7.64
N THR A 42 -5.05 1.14 6.84
CA THR A 42 -6.11 2.13 7.12
C THR A 42 -7.50 1.53 6.96
N THR A 43 -8.43 1.96 7.81
CA THR A 43 -9.87 1.64 7.71
C THR A 43 -10.68 2.78 7.09
N HIS A 44 -10.04 3.91 6.78
CA HIS A 44 -10.69 5.13 6.31
C HIS A 44 -10.91 5.14 4.78
N LEU A 45 -11.52 4.08 4.23
CA LEU A 45 -11.65 3.89 2.77
C LEU A 45 -12.37 5.03 2.05
N GLN A 46 -13.40 5.62 2.68
CA GLN A 46 -14.11 6.76 2.12
C GLN A 46 -13.22 8.00 2.00
N SER A 47 -12.33 8.24 2.98
CA SER A 47 -11.38 9.34 2.93
C SER A 47 -10.35 9.12 1.81
N VAL A 48 -9.89 7.89 1.63
CA VAL A 48 -8.99 7.51 0.53
C VAL A 48 -9.66 7.75 -0.83
N ALA A 49 -10.87 7.25 -1.04
CA ALA A 49 -11.62 7.46 -2.28
C ALA A 49 -11.86 8.95 -2.57
N LYS A 50 -12.22 9.74 -1.53
CA LYS A 50 -12.42 11.18 -1.64
C LYS A 50 -11.13 11.92 -2.01
N ALA A 51 -9.99 11.56 -1.40
CA ALA A 51 -8.69 12.15 -1.70
C ALA A 51 -8.25 11.85 -3.16
N LEU A 52 -8.54 10.65 -3.65
CA LEU A 52 -8.31 10.26 -5.05
C LEU A 52 -9.32 10.87 -6.03
N GLN A 53 -10.39 11.52 -5.54
CA GLN A 53 -11.48 12.08 -6.34
C GLN A 53 -12.18 11.03 -7.23
N VAL A 54 -12.32 9.81 -6.73
CA VAL A 54 -12.99 8.71 -7.42
C VAL A 54 -14.08 8.07 -6.55
N PRO A 55 -15.08 7.41 -7.15
CA PRO A 55 -15.99 6.54 -6.41
C PRO A 55 -15.23 5.44 -5.65
N GLN A 56 -15.75 5.02 -4.49
CA GLN A 56 -15.09 4.01 -3.65
C GLN A 56 -14.88 2.68 -4.39
N GLU A 57 -15.78 2.30 -5.32
CA GLU A 57 -15.62 1.10 -6.14
C GLU A 57 -14.44 1.15 -7.11
N LYS A 58 -13.92 2.34 -7.44
CA LYS A 58 -12.75 2.54 -8.31
C LYS A 58 -11.47 2.86 -7.53
N MET A 59 -11.57 3.03 -6.21
CA MET A 59 -10.46 3.44 -5.35
C MET A 59 -9.27 2.49 -5.46
N PHE A 60 -9.51 1.17 -5.40
CA PHE A 60 -8.43 0.20 -5.44
C PHE A 60 -7.69 0.23 -6.78
N ASP A 61 -8.42 0.18 -7.90
CA ASP A 61 -7.82 0.21 -9.23
C ASP A 61 -7.04 1.50 -9.46
N GLN A 62 -7.54 2.63 -8.95
CA GLN A 62 -6.85 3.91 -9.00
C GLN A 62 -5.54 3.90 -8.19
N LEU A 63 -5.53 3.30 -6.99
CA LEU A 63 -4.32 3.13 -6.19
C LEU A 63 -3.31 2.21 -6.87
N VAL A 64 -3.77 1.09 -7.43
CA VAL A 64 -2.91 0.20 -8.22
C VAL A 64 -2.29 0.98 -9.37
N SER A 65 -3.08 1.71 -10.16
CA SER A 65 -2.56 2.53 -11.26
C SER A 65 -1.55 3.60 -10.81
N MET A 66 -1.70 4.16 -9.61
CA MET A 66 -0.80 5.18 -9.05
C MET A 66 0.55 4.58 -8.60
N LEU A 67 0.53 3.35 -8.10
CA LEU A 67 1.65 2.73 -7.38
C LEU A 67 2.38 1.64 -8.15
N LYS A 68 1.74 1.05 -9.16
CA LYS A 68 2.25 -0.12 -9.89
C LYS A 68 3.63 0.15 -10.50
N ASP A 69 4.52 -0.84 -10.38
CA ASP A 69 5.89 -0.88 -10.93
C ASP A 69 6.85 0.18 -10.36
N ARG A 70 6.45 0.89 -9.30
CA ARG A 70 7.31 1.80 -8.56
C ARG A 70 8.05 1.08 -7.44
N ALA A 71 9.38 1.16 -7.43
CA ALA A 71 10.21 0.59 -6.36
C ALA A 71 9.97 1.26 -4.99
N ASP A 72 9.51 2.51 -4.99
CA ASP A 72 9.20 3.34 -3.82
C ASP A 72 7.71 3.34 -3.45
N CYS A 73 6.89 2.44 -4.02
CA CYS A 73 5.43 2.49 -3.86
C CYS A 73 4.94 2.46 -2.41
N PHE A 74 5.65 1.78 -1.51
CA PHE A 74 5.32 1.78 -0.08
C PHE A 74 5.45 3.18 0.53
N ASP A 75 6.60 3.83 0.29
CA ASP A 75 6.92 5.15 0.84
C ASP A 75 6.00 6.22 0.23
N VAL A 76 5.78 6.16 -1.09
CA VAL A 76 4.86 7.05 -1.82
C VAL A 76 3.44 6.95 -1.26
N PHE A 77 2.94 5.75 -0.99
CA PHE A 77 1.60 5.58 -0.43
C PHE A 77 1.52 6.08 1.02
N SER A 78 2.54 5.80 1.83
CA SER A 78 2.62 6.28 3.21
C SER A 78 2.63 7.81 3.28
N GLU A 79 3.46 8.45 2.46
CA GLU A 79 3.53 9.92 2.35
C GLU A 79 2.20 10.49 1.86
N TRP A 80 1.62 9.92 0.80
CA TRP A 80 0.34 10.38 0.25
C TRP A 80 -0.79 10.32 1.29
N LEU A 81 -0.86 9.27 2.11
CA LEU A 81 -1.84 9.20 3.20
C LEU A 81 -1.62 10.31 4.23
N SER A 82 -0.36 10.59 4.59
CA SER A 82 -0.01 11.66 5.52
C SER A 82 -0.40 13.04 4.98
N GLU A 83 -0.08 13.34 3.72
CA GLU A 83 -0.44 14.59 3.04
C GLU A 83 -1.95 14.81 2.98
N ASN A 84 -2.72 13.74 2.84
CA ASN A 84 -4.18 13.78 2.83
C ASN A 84 -4.81 13.68 4.22
N ASN A 85 -4.01 13.69 5.30
CA ASN A 85 -4.46 13.56 6.69
C ASN A 85 -5.28 12.29 6.95
N ILE A 86 -4.93 11.19 6.27
CA ILE A 86 -5.59 9.90 6.41
C ILE A 86 -4.81 9.06 7.42
N SER A 87 -5.44 8.77 8.56
CA SER A 87 -4.83 7.96 9.62
C SER A 87 -4.56 6.53 9.13
N ALA A 88 -3.40 5.99 9.51
CA ALA A 88 -3.02 4.62 9.25
C ALA A 88 -2.17 4.08 10.41
N ASN A 89 -2.28 2.78 10.64
CA ASN A 89 -1.46 2.04 11.57
C ASN A 89 -0.21 1.54 10.84
N TYR A 90 0.96 1.87 11.38
CA TYR A 90 2.25 1.45 10.84
C TYR A 90 2.87 0.36 11.72
N PHE A 91 3.40 -0.67 11.08
CA PHE A 91 4.17 -1.75 11.69
C PHE A 91 5.50 -1.91 10.96
N SER A 92 6.56 -2.21 11.69
CA SER A 92 7.88 -2.59 11.16
C SER A 92 8.46 -3.69 12.03
N GLY A 93 8.93 -4.77 11.42
CA GLY A 93 9.48 -5.97 12.07
C GLY A 93 10.66 -6.56 11.31
#